data_AF-D3F0D9-F1
#
_entry.id   AF-D3F0D9-F1
#
_cell.length_a   1.000
_cell.length_b   1.000
_cell.length_c   1.000
_cell.angle_alpha   90.00
_cell.angle_beta   90.00
_cell.angle_gamma   90.00
#
_symmetry.space_group_name_H-M   'P 1'
#
loop_
_entity.id
_entity.type
_entity.pdbx_description
1 polymer ?
#
loop_
_entity_poly.entity_id
_entity_poly.type
_entity_poly.pdbx_seq_one_letter_code
_entity_poly.pdbx_strand_id
1 'polypeptide(L)'
;MAFLVILLCFGLAGGIVGRVKGSSFFIWFLVSFCLPFFGLAAALLYRFESNELRRQCPGCGKVVKIYDALCTSCGTELEFPDTAIASENQVAIARERRAAATPRA
;
A
#
# COMPACT_ATOMS: atom_id res chain seq x y z
N MET A 1 18.37 -27.42 9.30
CA MET A 1 18.53 -26.13 10.01
C MET A 1 18.76 -24.98 9.05
N ALA A 2 19.81 -25.02 8.21
CA ALA A 2 20.09 -23.97 7.21
C ALA A 2 18.89 -23.60 6.31
N PHE A 3 18.13 -24.59 5.81
CA PHE A 3 16.96 -24.33 4.98
C PHE A 3 15.87 -23.49 5.68
N LEU A 4 15.57 -23.79 6.95
CA LEU A 4 14.61 -23.02 7.75
C LEU A 4 15.06 -21.58 7.98
N VAL A 5 16.36 -21.39 8.20
CA VAL A 5 16.95 -20.05 8.33
C VAL A 5 16.76 -19.26 7.04
N ILE A 6 17.04 -19.88 5.88
CA ILE A 6 16.85 -19.24 4.57
C ILE A 6 15.38 -18.87 4.35
N LEU A 7 14.45 -19.79 4.59
CA LEU A 7 13.01 -19.51 4.44
C LEU A 7 12.56 -18.37 5.35
N LEU A 8 13.02 -18.35 6.61
CA LEU A 8 12.69 -17.28 7.55
C LEU A 8 13.25 -15.93 7.09
N CYS A 9 14.50 -15.89 6.64
CA CYS A 9 15.13 -14.66 6.14
C CYS A 9 14.41 -14.10 4.90
N PHE A 10 14.09 -14.95 3.91
CA PHE A 10 13.34 -14.53 2.73
C PHE A 10 11.90 -14.13 3.05
N GLY A 11 11.24 -14.87 3.95
CA GLY A 11 9.92 -14.54 4.48
C GLY A 11 9.89 -13.15 5.12
N LEU A 12 10.83 -12.89 6.04
CA LEU A 12 10.95 -11.59 6.71
C LEU A 12 11.25 -10.46 5.73
N ALA A 13 12.21 -10.66 4.82
CA ALA A 13 12.55 -9.67 3.80
C ALA A 13 11.32 -9.32 2.92
N GLY A 14 10.61 -10.34 2.42
CA GLY A 14 9.42 -10.15 1.60
C GLY A 14 8.27 -9.49 2.39
N GLY A 15 8.05 -9.91 3.63
CA GLY A 15 7.05 -9.31 4.52
C GLY A 15 7.32 -7.82 4.78
N ILE A 16 8.57 -7.45 5.06
CA ILE A 16 8.97 -6.04 5.29
C ILE A 16 8.76 -5.22 4.02
N VAL A 17 9.23 -5.70 2.87
CA VAL A 17 9.05 -5.01 1.58
C VAL A 17 7.56 -4.80 1.28
N GLY A 18 6.74 -5.84 1.46
CA GLY A 18 5.30 -5.75 1.29
C GLY A 18 4.63 -4.71 2.19
N ARG A 19 5.06 -4.61 3.46
CA ARG A 19 4.58 -3.59 4.41
C ARG A 19 4.95 -2.18 4.02
N VAL A 20 6.21 -1.95 3.67
CA VAL A 20 6.68 -0.63 3.22
C VAL A 20 5.89 -0.16 2.00
N LYS A 21 5.43 -1.11 1.18
CA LYS A 21 4.60 -0.85 0.00
C LYS A 21 3.12 -0.53 0.27
N GLY A 22 2.70 -0.57 1.54
CA GLY A 22 1.30 -0.37 1.95
C GLY A 22 0.46 -1.65 1.96
N SER A 23 1.04 -2.83 1.74
CA SER A 23 0.34 -4.11 1.75
C SER A 23 0.50 -4.87 3.08
N SER A 24 -0.25 -5.96 3.25
CA SER A 24 -0.27 -6.73 4.49
C SER A 24 1.01 -7.54 4.69
N PHE A 25 1.68 -7.36 5.85
CA PHE A 25 2.91 -8.07 6.22
C PHE A 25 2.75 -9.57 6.10
N PHE A 26 1.67 -10.08 6.69
CA PHE A 26 1.47 -11.50 6.89
C PHE A 26 1.30 -12.25 5.56
N ILE A 27 0.62 -11.63 4.59
CA ILE A 27 0.43 -12.21 3.26
C ILE A 27 1.79 -12.31 2.54
N TRP A 28 2.54 -11.20 2.50
CA TRP A 28 3.84 -11.19 1.81
C TRP A 28 4.90 -12.06 2.49
N PHE A 29 4.85 -12.17 3.82
CA PHE A 29 5.66 -13.11 4.59
C PHE A 29 5.34 -14.55 4.18
N LEU A 30 4.06 -14.96 4.18
CA LEU A 30 3.64 -16.30 3.78
C LEU A 30 4.01 -16.63 2.33
N VAL A 31 3.79 -15.69 1.41
CA VAL A 31 4.14 -15.86 -0.01
C VAL A 31 5.65 -16.08 -0.18
N SER A 32 6.48 -15.28 0.49
CA SER A 32 7.94 -15.36 0.39
C SER A 32 8.54 -16.53 1.18
N PHE A 33 7.86 -16.98 2.23
CA PHE A 33 8.23 -18.16 3.01
C PHE A 33 7.91 -19.45 2.25
N CYS A 34 6.77 -19.54 1.57
CA CYS A 34 6.38 -20.73 0.79
C CYS A 34 7.09 -20.82 -0.56
N LEU A 35 7.25 -19.69 -1.26
CA LEU A 35 7.96 -19.60 -2.54
C LEU A 35 9.16 -18.66 -2.40
N PRO A 36 10.30 -19.14 -1.85
CA PRO A 36 11.51 -18.31 -1.76
C PRO A 36 11.96 -17.84 -3.14
N PHE A 37 12.71 -16.74 -3.19
CA PHE A 37 13.04 -15.96 -4.40
C PHE A 37 11.85 -15.38 -5.15
N PHE A 38 10.90 -16.19 -5.63
CA PHE A 38 9.76 -15.71 -6.41
C PHE A 38 8.84 -14.80 -5.59
N GLY A 39 8.58 -15.14 -4.32
CA GLY A 39 7.77 -14.30 -3.43
C GLY A 39 8.45 -12.96 -3.12
N LEU A 40 9.77 -12.96 -2.93
CA LEU A 40 10.55 -11.73 -2.74
C LEU A 40 10.60 -10.89 -4.03
N ALA A 41 10.84 -11.51 -5.17
CA ALA A 41 10.83 -10.84 -6.48
C ALA A 41 9.46 -10.24 -6.77
N ALA A 42 8.37 -10.97 -6.47
CA ALA A 42 7.02 -10.47 -6.56
C ALA A 42 6.82 -9.27 -5.63
N ALA A 43 7.28 -9.32 -4.37
CA ALA A 43 7.18 -8.21 -3.43
C ALA A 43 7.92 -6.95 -3.92
N LEU A 44 9.08 -7.12 -4.57
CA LEU A 44 9.87 -6.04 -5.15
C LEU A 44 9.20 -5.42 -6.38
N LEU A 45 8.73 -6.26 -7.31
CA LEU A 45 8.09 -5.84 -8.57
C LEU A 45 6.63 -5.40 -8.39
N TYR A 46 6.01 -5.76 -7.27
CA TYR A 46 4.66 -5.32 -6.93
C TYR A 46 4.57 -3.79 -6.93
N ARG A 47 3.43 -3.23 -7.34
CA ARG A 47 3.21 -1.79 -7.45
C ARG A 47 3.00 -1.15 -6.07
N PHE A 48 3.40 0.11 -5.89
CA PHE A 48 3.11 0.88 -4.66
C PHE A 48 1.64 1.29 -4.61
N GLU A 49 0.85 0.62 -3.77
CA GLU A 49 -0.57 0.93 -3.56
C GLU A 49 -0.73 2.31 -2.86
N SER A 50 0.17 2.64 -1.93
CA SER A 50 0.16 3.92 -1.21
C SER A 50 0.44 5.16 -2.09
N ASN A 51 0.96 4.97 -3.31
CA ASN A 51 1.15 6.05 -4.28
C ASN A 51 -0.09 6.31 -5.15
N GLU A 52 -1.13 5.48 -5.06
CA GLU A 52 -2.31 5.67 -5.88
C GLU A 52 -3.15 6.86 -5.38
N LEU A 53 -3.68 7.63 -6.34
CA LEU A 53 -4.68 8.65 -6.06
C LEU A 53 -5.94 8.01 -5.49
N ARG A 54 -6.67 8.83 -4.74
CA ARG A 54 -7.89 8.44 -4.03
C ARG A 54 -9.04 9.31 -4.49
N ARG A 55 -10.25 8.89 -4.17
CA ARG A 55 -11.47 9.67 -4.43
C ARG A 55 -12.46 9.48 -3.31
N GLN A 56 -13.42 10.39 -3.22
CA GLN A 56 -14.54 10.24 -2.29
C GLN A 56 -15.71 9.56 -3.01
N CYS A 57 -16.27 8.52 -2.41
CA CYS A 57 -17.46 7.86 -2.94
C CYS A 57 -18.67 8.82 -2.86
N PRO A 58 -19.42 9.03 -3.95
CA PRO A 58 -20.59 9.92 -3.96
C PRO A 58 -21.77 9.36 -3.14
N GLY A 59 -21.90 8.03 -3.03
CA GLY A 59 -22.98 7.38 -2.27
C GLY A 59 -22.82 7.44 -0.74
N CYS A 60 -21.65 7.10 -0.21
CA CYS A 60 -21.42 6.99 1.24
C CYS A 60 -20.34 7.93 1.81
N GLY A 61 -19.64 8.70 0.97
CA GLY A 61 -18.58 9.60 1.41
C GLY A 61 -17.25 8.94 1.81
N LYS A 62 -17.13 7.60 1.72
CA LYS A 62 -15.89 6.87 2.02
C LYS A 62 -14.79 7.22 1.00
N VAL A 63 -13.55 7.38 1.47
CA VAL A 63 -12.39 7.52 0.59
C VAL A 63 -11.95 6.13 0.09
N VAL A 64 -11.89 5.98 -1.23
CA VAL A 64 -11.55 4.74 -1.93
C VAL A 64 -10.45 5.00 -2.96
N LYS A 65 -9.83 3.94 -3.50
CA LYS A 65 -8.78 4.09 -4.52
C LYS A 65 -9.42 4.50 -5.84
N ILE A 66 -8.70 5.25 -6.66
CA ILE A 66 -9.29 5.82 -7.90
C ILE A 66 -9.66 4.74 -8.93
N TYR A 67 -8.97 3.60 -8.94
CA TYR A 67 -9.22 2.49 -9.86
C TYR A 67 -10.36 1.56 -9.42
N ASP A 68 -10.92 1.73 -8.22
CA ASP A 68 -11.98 0.85 -7.73
C ASP A 68 -13.26 1.06 -8.54
N ALA A 69 -13.68 0.11 -9.36
CA ALA A 69 -14.90 0.26 -10.17
C ALA A 69 -16.19 0.39 -9.32
N LEU A 70 -16.21 -0.25 -8.15
CA LEU A 70 -17.32 -0.18 -7.19
C LEU A 70 -16.82 0.15 -5.79
N CYS A 71 -17.63 0.86 -5.02
CA CYS A 71 -17.34 1.12 -3.63
C CYS A 71 -17.45 -0.17 -2.81
N THR A 72 -16.33 -0.58 -2.20
CA THR A 72 -16.27 -1.75 -1.30
C THR A 72 -17.09 -1.62 -0.01
N SER A 73 -17.77 -0.49 0.22
CA SER A 73 -18.58 -0.25 1.42
C SER A 73 -20.08 -0.18 1.13
N CYS A 74 -20.51 0.53 0.09
CA CYS A 74 -21.93 0.74 -0.21
C CYS A 74 -22.36 0.16 -1.57
N GLY A 75 -21.46 -0.40 -2.36
CA GLY A 75 -21.77 -1.00 -3.66
C GLY A 75 -22.10 -0.01 -4.77
N THR A 76 -21.99 1.30 -4.52
CA THR A 76 -22.16 2.32 -5.57
C THR A 76 -21.10 2.14 -6.65
N GLU A 77 -21.52 2.15 -7.91
CA GLU A 77 -20.63 2.16 -9.07
C GLU A 77 -19.94 3.52 -9.17
N LEU A 78 -18.64 3.49 -9.46
CA LEU A 78 -17.79 4.65 -9.31
C LEU A 78 -17.16 5.05 -10.64
N GLU A 79 -17.81 5.98 -11.35
CA GLU A 79 -17.31 6.63 -12.57
C GLU A 79 -15.99 7.38 -12.35
N PHE A 80 -15.09 7.41 -13.32
CA PHE A 80 -13.80 8.10 -13.19
C PHE A 80 -14.02 9.60 -12.86
N PRO A 81 -13.49 10.12 -11.73
CA PRO A 81 -13.81 11.47 -11.29
C PRO A 81 -12.92 12.52 -11.98
N ASP A 82 -13.48 13.71 -12.22
CA ASP A 82 -12.70 14.86 -12.72
C ASP A 82 -11.70 15.39 -11.68
N THR A 83 -11.99 15.17 -10.39
CA THR A 83 -11.16 15.61 -9.27
C THR A 83 -10.69 14.42 -8.45
N ALA A 84 -9.37 14.30 -8.32
CA ALA A 84 -8.74 13.24 -7.55
C ALA A 84 -8.11 13.79 -6.27
N ILE A 85 -8.22 13.01 -5.20
CA ILE A 85 -7.58 13.27 -3.90
C ILE A 85 -6.14 12.74 -3.98
N ALA A 86 -5.21 13.49 -3.39
CA ALA A 86 -3.80 13.09 -3.30
C ALA A 86 -3.62 11.70 -2.68
N SER A 87 -2.55 11.00 -3.11
CA SER A 87 -2.21 9.68 -2.59
C SER A 87 -1.83 9.70 -1.11
N GLU A 88 -1.80 8.53 -0.48
CA GLU A 88 -1.43 8.41 0.93
C GLU A 88 0.00 8.93 1.18
N ASN A 89 0.93 8.55 0.31
CA ASN A 89 2.31 9.00 0.39
C ASN A 89 2.43 10.51 0.13
N GLN A 90 1.70 11.07 -0.84
CA GLN A 90 1.72 12.51 -1.09
C GLN A 90 1.23 13.30 0.13
N VAL A 91 0.18 12.83 0.81
CA VAL A 91 -0.32 13.47 2.03
C VAL A 91 0.68 13.33 3.18
N ALA A 92 1.35 12.18 3.33
CA ALA A 92 2.39 11.99 4.34
C ALA A 92 3.58 12.94 4.13
N ILE A 93 4.13 13.00 2.91
CA ILE A 93 5.24 13.91 2.56
C ILE A 93 4.84 15.37 2.77
N ALA A 94 3.62 15.75 2.38
CA ALA A 94 3.13 17.12 2.58
C ALA A 94 3.03 17.47 4.09
N ARG A 95 2.63 16.53 4.94
CA ARG A 95 2.59 16.72 6.40
C ARG A 95 3.99 16.89 6.98
N GLU A 96 4.94 16.07 6.57
CA GLU A 96 6.35 16.18 7.01
C GLU A 96 6.96 17.52 6.61
N ARG A 97 6.75 17.96 5.35
CA ARG A 97 7.20 19.26 4.87
C ARG A 97 6.60 20.42 5.67
N ARG A 98 5.31 20.35 6.00
CA ARG A 98 4.65 21.35 6.85
C ARG A 98 5.24 21.36 8.26
N ALA A 99 5.47 20.20 8.86
CA ALA A 99 6.07 20.10 10.19
C ALA A 99 7.50 20.67 10.25
N ALA A 100 8.30 20.47 9.19
CA ALA A 100 9.64 21.05 9.07
C ALA A 100 9.62 22.58 8.84
N ALA A 101 8.56 23.10 8.20
CA ALA A 101 8.43 24.53 7.90
C ALA A 101 7.84 25.36 9.05
N THR A 102 7.19 24.75 10.04
CA THR A 102 6.68 25.46 11.22
C THR A 102 7.86 25.97 12.06
N PRO A 103 8.06 27.30 12.20
CA PRO A 103 9.11 27.83 13.06
C PRO A 103 8.85 27.40 14.51
N ARG A 104 9.86 26.81 15.16
CA ARG A 104 9.82 26.60 16.61
C ARG A 104 9.91 27.97 17.28
N ALA A 105 8.80 28.41 17.86
CA ALA A 105 8.73 29.61 18.70
C ALA A 105 9.56 29.44 19.97
#